data_AF-A0A3S8YKW3-F1
#
_entry.id   AF-A0A3S8YKW3-F1
#
_cell.length_a   1.000
_cell.length_b   1.000
_cell.length_c   1.000
_cell.angle_alpha   90.00
_cell.angle_beta   90.00
_cell.angle_gamma   90.00
#
_symmetry.space_group_name_H-M   'P 1'
#
loop_
_entity.id
_entity.type
_entity.pdbx_description
1 polymer ?
#
loop_
_entity_poly.entity_id
_entity_poly.type
_entity_poly.pdbx_seq_one_letter_code
_entity_poly.pdbx_strand_id
1 'polypeptide(L)'
;MGAHPLYRNEVAHLCDAAAVLLTQKPPVEALRAWTRLFLDYVTAKYGMIDALRAIAATGSNPYGHSREMIQAAITSLMDACTAAGAIRTDIQPTNSGAALEGIALTSAGAEHRQQAERLLDLTLDGLTVRP
;
A
#
# COMPACT_ATOMS: atom_id res chain seq x y z
N MET A 1 9.05 -0.09 -23.22
CA MET A 1 9.89 -0.94 -22.36
C MET A 1 9.34 -0.86 -20.96
N GLY A 2 8.58 -1.87 -20.53
CA GLY A 2 7.82 -1.83 -19.28
C GLY A 2 8.66 -2.22 -18.08
N ALA A 3 8.13 -1.93 -16.89
CA ALA A 3 8.57 -2.36 -15.56
C ALA A 3 9.20 -3.78 -15.44
N HIS A 4 9.96 -4.05 -14.38
CA HIS A 4 10.47 -5.40 -14.13
C HIS A 4 9.29 -6.40 -13.99
N PRO A 5 9.28 -7.58 -14.66
CA PRO A 5 8.11 -8.47 -14.67
C PRO A 5 7.64 -8.89 -13.27
N LEU A 6 8.57 -9.20 -12.36
CA LEU A 6 8.23 -9.50 -10.96
C LEU A 6 7.63 -8.27 -10.27
N TYR A 7 8.21 -7.09 -10.46
CA TYR A 7 7.68 -5.86 -9.87
C TYR A 7 6.25 -5.55 -10.34
N ARG A 8 5.94 -5.74 -11.64
CA ARG A 8 4.57 -5.60 -12.13
C ARG A 8 3.61 -6.59 -11.50
N ASN A 9 4.06 -7.83 -11.30
CA ASN A 9 3.23 -8.86 -10.68
C ASN A 9 2.90 -8.50 -9.22
N GLU A 10 3.88 -8.04 -8.45
CA GLU A 10 3.67 -7.56 -7.08
C GLU A 10 2.67 -6.40 -7.02
N VAL A 11 2.78 -5.43 -7.93
CA VAL A 11 1.85 -4.29 -8.02
C VAL A 11 0.44 -4.74 -8.38
N ALA A 12 0.30 -5.62 -9.38
CA ALA A 12 -1.00 -6.15 -9.79
C ALA A 12 -1.66 -6.93 -8.64
N HIS A 13 -0.91 -7.82 -7.98
CA HIS A 13 -1.40 -8.58 -6.83
C HIS A 13 -1.91 -7.67 -5.72
N LEU A 14 -1.14 -6.63 -5.35
CA LEU A 14 -1.54 -5.66 -4.34
C LEU A 14 -2.80 -4.88 -4.74
N CYS A 15 -2.89 -4.43 -5.99
CA CYS A 15 -4.03 -3.63 -6.44
C CYS A 15 -5.31 -4.46 -6.53
N ASP A 16 -5.23 -5.67 -7.08
CA ASP A 16 -6.37 -6.58 -7.23
C ASP A 16 -6.91 -7.04 -5.86
N ALA A 17 -6.02 -7.16 -4.86
CA ALA A 17 -6.41 -7.57 -3.51
C ALA A 17 -7.40 -6.61 -2.85
N ALA A 18 -7.43 -5.31 -3.18
CA ALA A 18 -8.35 -4.35 -2.57
C ALA A 18 -9.82 -4.74 -2.81
N ALA A 19 -10.17 -5.02 -4.07
CA ALA A 19 -11.52 -5.45 -4.43
C ALA A 19 -11.87 -6.80 -3.81
N VAL A 20 -10.94 -7.77 -3.87
CA VAL A 20 -11.14 -9.10 -3.29
C VAL A 20 -11.39 -9.02 -1.79
N LEU A 21 -10.58 -8.26 -1.04
CA LEU A 21 -10.72 -8.12 0.41
C LEU A 21 -12.05 -7.46 0.81
N LEU A 22 -12.52 -6.47 0.05
CA LEU A 22 -13.83 -5.84 0.30
C LEU A 22 -15.01 -6.81 0.10
N THR A 23 -14.87 -7.84 -0.75
CA THR A 23 -15.89 -8.89 -0.87
C THR A 23 -15.87 -9.91 0.27
N GLN A 24 -14.76 -10.01 1.00
CA GLN A 24 -14.52 -11.08 1.98
C GLN A 24 -14.57 -10.60 3.44
N LYS A 25 -14.43 -9.28 3.67
CA LYS A 25 -14.21 -8.72 5.01
C LYS A 25 -15.00 -7.43 5.20
N PRO A 26 -15.36 -7.08 6.45
CA PRO A 26 -15.78 -5.72 6.78
C PRO A 26 -14.76 -4.68 6.30
N PRO A 27 -15.17 -3.47 5.88
CA PRO A 27 -14.27 -2.51 5.23
C PRO A 27 -12.99 -2.19 6.01
N VAL A 28 -13.08 -2.01 7.34
CA VAL A 28 -11.91 -1.72 8.19
C VAL A 28 -10.94 -2.91 8.23
N GLU A 29 -11.46 -4.13 8.28
CA GLU A 29 -10.63 -5.34 8.24
C GLU A 29 -10.00 -5.54 6.85
N ALA A 30 -10.73 -5.21 5.78
CA ALA A 30 -10.21 -5.22 4.42
C ALA A 30 -9.05 -4.22 4.27
N LEU A 31 -9.23 -2.97 4.73
CA LEU A 31 -8.19 -1.95 4.73
C LEU A 31 -6.95 -2.42 5.51
N ARG A 32 -7.13 -2.95 6.73
CA ARG A 32 -6.01 -3.44 7.55
C ARG A 32 -5.31 -4.65 6.95
N ALA A 33 -6.03 -5.55 6.29
CA ALA A 33 -5.44 -6.67 5.58
C ALA A 33 -4.63 -6.18 4.36
N TRP A 34 -5.18 -5.23 3.60
CA TRP A 34 -4.52 -4.67 2.43
C TRP A 34 -3.24 -3.92 2.78
N THR A 35 -3.20 -3.15 3.87
CA THR A 35 -1.97 -2.47 4.30
C THR A 35 -0.86 -3.44 4.70
N ARG A 36 -1.19 -4.65 5.17
CA ARG A 36 -0.19 -5.71 5.40
C ARG A 36 0.39 -6.25 4.09
N LEU A 37 -0.46 -6.46 3.08
CA LEU A 37 -0.01 -6.82 1.73
C LEU A 37 0.85 -5.72 1.11
N PHE A 38 0.55 -4.44 1.40
CA PHE A 38 1.39 -3.33 0.99
C PHE A 38 2.81 -3.44 1.57
N LEU A 39 2.97 -3.86 2.83
CA LEU A 39 4.30 -4.09 3.40
C LEU A 39 5.03 -5.26 2.72
N ASP A 40 4.32 -6.32 2.34
CA ASP A 40 4.89 -7.43 1.59
C ASP A 40 5.43 -6.95 0.23
N TYR A 41 4.64 -6.16 -0.49
CA TYR A 41 5.05 -5.48 -1.71
C TYR A 41 6.29 -4.58 -1.50
N VAL A 42 6.33 -3.82 -0.40
CA VAL A 42 7.47 -2.94 -0.09
C VAL A 42 8.75 -3.75 0.14
N THR A 43 8.67 -4.84 0.90
CA THR A 43 9.81 -5.74 1.13
C THR A 43 10.29 -6.39 -0.17
N ALA A 44 9.36 -6.87 -1.01
CA ALA A 44 9.70 -7.41 -2.33
C ALA A 44 10.37 -6.34 -3.23
N LYS A 45 9.80 -5.14 -3.29
CA LYS A 45 10.36 -3.99 -4.02
C LYS A 45 11.77 -3.65 -3.53
N TYR A 46 12.01 -3.68 -2.22
CA TYR A 46 13.31 -3.42 -1.62
C TYR A 46 14.35 -4.44 -2.06
N GLY A 47 14.01 -5.74 -2.06
CA GLY A 47 14.88 -6.80 -2.59
C GLY A 47 15.20 -6.66 -4.08
N MET A 48 14.35 -5.95 -4.85
CA MET A 48 14.55 -5.67 -6.27
C MET A 48 15.23 -4.32 -6.55
N ILE A 49 15.62 -3.54 -5.54
CA ILE A 49 15.93 -2.11 -5.73
C ILE A 49 17.10 -1.87 -6.70
N ASP A 50 18.13 -2.72 -6.67
CA ASP A 50 19.29 -2.56 -7.57
C ASP A 50 18.95 -2.94 -9.01
N ALA A 51 18.12 -3.96 -9.22
CA ALA A 51 17.61 -4.31 -10.56
C ALA A 51 16.71 -3.19 -11.12
N LEU A 52 15.83 -2.62 -10.28
CA LEU A 52 14.98 -1.49 -10.66
C LEU A 52 15.81 -0.24 -10.98
N ARG A 53 16.87 0.04 -10.21
CA ARG A 53 17.83 1.13 -10.48
C ARG A 53 18.58 0.90 -11.80
N ALA A 54 19.01 -0.31 -12.08
CA ALA A 54 19.69 -0.65 -13.34
C ALA A 54 18.76 -0.40 -14.54
N ILE A 55 17.49 -0.78 -14.46
CA ILE A 55 16.49 -0.47 -15.51
C ILE A 55 16.31 1.05 -15.64
N ALA A 56 16.20 1.79 -14.53
CA ALA A 56 16.08 3.24 -14.57
C ALA A 56 17.28 3.93 -15.24
N ALA A 57 18.49 3.42 -14.99
CA ALA A 57 19.72 3.93 -15.61
C ALA A 57 19.75 3.75 -17.15
N THR A 58 18.92 2.87 -17.72
CA THR A 58 18.73 2.77 -19.18
C THR A 58 17.78 3.81 -19.76
N GLY A 59 17.23 4.72 -18.95
CA GLY A 59 16.22 5.70 -19.35
C GLY A 59 14.79 5.15 -19.37
N SER A 60 14.58 3.90 -18.92
CA SER A 60 13.25 3.30 -18.81
C SER A 60 12.59 3.65 -17.47
N ASN A 61 11.26 3.71 -17.43
CA ASN A 61 10.52 3.81 -16.16
C ASN A 61 10.21 2.40 -15.62
N PRO A 62 10.94 1.89 -14.61
CA PRO A 62 10.70 0.57 -14.05
C PRO A 62 9.40 0.49 -13.24
N TYR A 63 8.75 1.62 -12.96
CA TYR A 63 7.57 1.71 -12.10
C TYR A 63 6.26 1.86 -12.89
N GLY A 64 6.29 2.35 -14.13
CA GLY A 64 5.07 2.62 -14.90
C GLY A 64 4.09 3.50 -14.12
N HIS A 65 2.81 3.07 -14.05
CA HIS A 65 1.72 3.74 -13.32
C HIS A 65 1.48 3.16 -11.91
N SER A 66 2.43 2.41 -11.35
CA SER A 66 2.20 1.64 -10.12
C SER A 66 1.78 2.51 -8.93
N ARG A 67 2.30 3.74 -8.83
CA ARG A 67 1.92 4.67 -7.77
C ARG A 67 0.43 5.05 -7.85
N GLU A 68 -0.05 5.35 -9.05
CA GLU A 68 -1.45 5.73 -9.29
C GLU A 68 -2.38 4.55 -9.00
N MET A 69 -1.99 3.33 -9.40
CA MET A 69 -2.77 2.11 -9.13
C MET A 69 -2.86 1.82 -7.63
N ILE A 70 -1.74 1.91 -6.90
CA ILE A 70 -1.72 1.71 -5.43
C ILE A 70 -2.55 2.80 -4.73
N GLN A 71 -2.47 4.05 -5.20
CA GLN A 71 -3.28 5.14 -4.67
C GLN A 71 -4.78 4.90 -4.91
N ALA A 72 -5.17 4.41 -6.08
CA ALA A 72 -6.56 4.07 -6.37
C ALA A 72 -7.08 2.93 -5.47
N ALA A 73 -6.25 1.92 -5.21
CA ALA A 73 -6.58 0.81 -4.33
C ALA A 73 -6.88 1.28 -2.89
N ILE A 74 -5.99 2.07 -2.27
CA ILE A 74 -6.24 2.61 -0.92
C ILE A 74 -7.44 3.55 -0.90
N THR A 75 -7.65 4.37 -1.93
CA THR A 75 -8.85 5.22 -2.05
C THR A 75 -10.12 4.38 -1.99
N SER A 76 -10.21 3.30 -2.78
CA SER A 76 -11.41 2.44 -2.78
C SER A 76 -11.71 1.80 -1.42
N LEU A 77 -10.67 1.41 -0.68
CA LEU A 77 -10.81 0.84 0.66
C LEU A 77 -11.28 1.90 1.67
N MET A 78 -10.70 3.10 1.61
CA MET A 78 -11.09 4.22 2.48
C MET A 78 -12.51 4.73 2.19
N ASP A 79 -12.92 4.75 0.92
CA ASP A 79 -14.29 5.12 0.52
C ASP A 79 -15.30 4.13 1.10
N ALA A 80 -15.01 2.82 1.03
CA ALA A 80 -15.86 1.80 1.65
C ALA A 80 -15.94 1.93 3.18
N CYS A 81 -14.81 2.20 3.84
CA CYS A 81 -14.79 2.47 5.29
C CYS A 81 -15.60 3.72 5.66
N THR A 82 -15.52 4.77 4.85
CA THR A 82 -16.25 6.02 5.03
C THR A 82 -17.75 5.81 4.85
N ALA A 83 -18.16 5.09 3.81
CA ALA A 83 -19.55 4.75 3.56
C ALA A 83 -20.16 3.90 4.71
N ALA A 84 -19.34 3.07 5.36
CA ALA A 84 -19.73 2.31 6.54
C ALA A 84 -19.70 3.13 7.85
N GLY A 85 -19.31 4.41 7.82
CA GLY A 85 -19.17 5.26 9.00
C GLY A 85 -18.08 4.81 9.97
N ALA A 86 -17.11 4.02 9.50
CA ALA A 86 -16.14 3.34 10.34
C ALA A 86 -14.84 4.13 10.55
N ILE A 87 -14.55 5.09 9.67
CA ILE A 87 -13.40 5.99 9.76
C ILE A 87 -13.82 7.44 9.65
N ARG A 88 -12.98 8.33 10.17
CA ARG A 88 -13.09 9.78 10.01
C ARG A 88 -13.02 10.20 8.54
N THR A 89 -13.72 11.28 8.18
CA THR A 89 -13.87 11.74 6.79
C THR A 89 -13.05 12.98 6.43
N ASP A 90 -12.34 13.56 7.38
CA ASP A 90 -11.49 14.73 7.19
C ASP A 90 -10.07 14.38 6.69
N ILE A 91 -9.73 13.08 6.63
CA ILE A 91 -8.46 12.61 6.08
C ILE A 91 -8.66 12.15 4.63
N GLN A 92 -7.99 12.85 3.71
CA GLN A 92 -7.98 12.49 2.30
C GLN A 92 -7.19 11.19 2.07
N PRO A 93 -7.63 10.30 1.15
CA PRO A 93 -6.89 9.08 0.84
C PRO A 93 -5.44 9.29 0.37
N THR A 94 -5.14 10.45 -0.23
CA THR A 94 -3.78 10.84 -0.62
C THR A 94 -2.86 11.03 0.58
N ASN A 95 -3.37 11.50 1.72
CA ASN A 95 -2.60 11.62 2.96
C ASN A 95 -2.30 10.24 3.55
N SER A 96 -3.25 9.32 3.48
CA SER A 96 -3.02 7.93 3.89
C SER A 96 -2.00 7.24 3.00
N GLY A 97 -2.06 7.45 1.68
CA GLY A 97 -1.05 7.00 0.73
C GLY A 97 0.35 7.53 1.08
N ALA A 98 0.47 8.82 1.40
CA ALA A 98 1.72 9.44 1.83
C ALA A 98 2.25 8.86 3.16
N ALA A 99 1.37 8.56 4.12
CA ALA A 99 1.76 7.90 5.37
C ALA A 99 2.35 6.50 5.11
N LEU A 100 1.72 5.72 4.23
CA LEU A 100 2.25 4.42 3.80
C LEU A 100 3.60 4.54 3.09
N GLU A 101 3.77 5.55 2.23
CA GLU A 101 5.07 5.85 1.60
C GLU A 101 6.15 6.16 2.65
N GLY A 102 5.83 6.93 3.69
CA GLY A 102 6.75 7.23 4.80
C GLY A 102 7.14 5.99 5.62
N ILE A 103 6.18 5.11 5.92
CA ILE A 103 6.45 3.83 6.57
C ILE A 103 7.36 2.97 5.68
N ALA A 104 7.06 2.88 4.38
CA ALA A 104 7.88 2.14 3.44
C ALA A 104 9.33 2.65 3.40
N LEU A 105 9.54 3.97 3.37
CA LEU A 105 10.88 4.57 3.35
C LEU A 105 11.71 4.24 4.60
N THR A 106 11.06 4.07 5.75
CA THR A 106 11.74 3.86 7.04
C THR A 106 11.84 2.40 7.45
N SER A 107 11.09 1.49 6.81
CA SER A 107 10.93 0.11 7.29
C SER A 107 10.84 -0.95 6.19
N ALA A 108 11.39 -0.68 4.99
CA ALA A 108 11.30 -1.60 3.87
C ALA A 108 12.05 -2.94 4.05
N GLY A 109 13.10 -2.96 4.85
CA GLY A 109 13.89 -4.16 5.15
C GLY A 109 13.08 -5.17 5.98
N ALA A 110 13.29 -6.47 5.74
CA ALA A 110 12.58 -7.54 6.43
C ALA A 110 12.83 -7.52 7.96
N GLU A 111 14.01 -7.09 8.38
CA GLU A 111 14.41 -6.86 9.76
C GLU A 111 13.56 -5.79 10.48
N HIS A 112 12.93 -4.90 9.72
CA HIS A 112 12.08 -3.83 10.25
C HIS A 112 10.58 -4.18 10.20
N ARG A 113 10.20 -5.40 9.78
CA ARG A 113 8.81 -5.78 9.58
C ARG A 113 7.92 -5.53 10.80
N GLN A 114 8.39 -5.90 11.98
CA GLN A 114 7.61 -5.72 13.21
C GLN A 114 7.40 -4.24 13.55
N GLN A 115 8.35 -3.36 13.21
CA GLN A 115 8.19 -1.92 13.37
C GLN A 115 7.19 -1.37 12.35
N ALA A 116 7.27 -1.80 11.09
CA ALA A 116 6.34 -1.42 10.04
C ALA A 116 4.88 -1.76 10.41
N GLU A 117 4.64 -2.96 10.95
CA GLU A 117 3.31 -3.38 11.42
C GLU A 117 2.78 -2.47 12.53
N ARG A 118 3.61 -2.13 13.53
CA ARG A 118 3.21 -1.20 14.59
C ARG A 118 2.91 0.21 14.07
N LEU A 119 3.66 0.70 13.08
CA LEU A 119 3.42 2.01 12.47
C LEU A 119 2.14 2.02 11.63
N LEU A 120 1.82 0.91 10.95
CA LEU A 120 0.53 0.74 10.28
C LEU A 120 -0.61 0.74 11.27
N ASP A 121 -0.52 -0.06 12.34
CA ASP A 121 -1.57 -0.14 13.34
C ASP A 121 -1.82 1.25 13.96
N LEU A 122 -0.76 1.97 14.33
CA LEU A 122 -0.85 3.37 14.81
C LEU A 122 -1.55 4.29 13.80
N THR A 123 -1.21 4.17 12.51
CA THR A 123 -1.79 4.99 11.44
C THR A 123 -3.29 4.69 11.26
N LEU A 124 -3.67 3.42 11.24
CA LEU A 124 -5.05 2.97 11.07
C LEU A 124 -5.92 3.29 12.29
N ASP A 125 -5.35 3.21 13.50
CA ASP A 125 -6.03 3.59 14.73
C ASP A 125 -6.33 5.10 14.76
N GLY A 126 -5.49 5.92 14.10
CA GLY A 126 -5.74 7.35 13.89
C GLY A 126 -6.88 7.69 12.93
N LEU A 127 -7.27 6.73 12.05
CA LEU A 127 -8.40 6.86 11.13
C LEU A 127 -9.72 6.43 11.76
N THR A 128 -9.67 5.46 12.68
CA THR A 128 -10.88 4.86 13.24
C THR A 128 -11.61 5.86 14.13
N VAL A 129 -12.93 5.98 13.95
CA VAL A 129 -13.77 6.80 14.85
C VAL A 129 -13.82 6.08 16.19
N ARG A 130 -13.18 6.65 17.22
CA ARG A 130 -13.36 6.19 18.59
C ARG A 130 -14.69 6.77 19.12
N PRO A 131 -15.52 5.96 19.80
CA PRO A 131 -16.74 6.44 20.43
C PRO A 131 -16.48 7.47 21.52
#